data_AF-A0A960I3Z1-F1
#
_entry.id   AF-A0A960I3Z1-F1
#
_cell.length_a   1.000
_cell.length_b   1.000
_cell.length_c   1.000
_cell.angle_alpha   90.00
_cell.angle_beta   90.00
_cell.angle_gamma   90.00
#
_symmetry.space_group_name_H-M   'P 1'
#
loop_
_entity.id
_entity.type
_entity.pdbx_description
1 polymer ?
#
loop_
_entity_poly.entity_id
_entity_poly.type
_entity_poly.pdbx_seq_one_letter_code
_entity_poly.pdbx_strand_id
1 'polypeptide(L)'
;MNITEHSSPTTTLSPTDPRAVFAAAVRTAGEVIATVQPHQTGLPTPCADIDVSGMFGHLLMVLERVTALGAGRDPMDLPDEKEVPLADWTAEWLAAAHRVQQAWADPGVLERQMWLPWAEGPGGQMLGSYTAELTVHTWDLATALGLGVEWDARALATSWE
;
A
#
# COMPACT_ATOMS: atom_id res chain seq x y z
N MET A 1 25.02 -23.37 32.90
CA MET A 1 23.82 -22.76 32.30
C MET A 1 24.26 -22.16 30.98
N ASN A 2 23.94 -22.80 29.85
CA ASN A 2 24.16 -22.25 28.51
C ASN A 2 22.83 -21.69 28.03
N ILE A 3 22.78 -20.39 27.78
CA ILE A 3 21.63 -19.72 27.20
C ILE A 3 21.86 -19.77 25.68
N THR A 4 21.11 -20.62 24.98
CA THR A 4 21.11 -20.64 23.52
C THR A 4 20.25 -19.47 23.05
N GLU A 5 20.88 -18.41 22.52
CA GLU A 5 20.15 -17.38 21.78
C GLU A 5 19.69 -17.94 20.44
N HIS A 6 18.38 -18.13 20.29
CA HIS A 6 17.77 -18.39 19.00
C HIS A 6 17.52 -17.06 18.30
N SER A 7 18.51 -16.57 17.54
CA SER A 7 18.25 -15.55 16.52
C SER A 7 17.51 -16.22 15.36
N SER A 8 16.21 -16.00 15.25
CA SER A 8 15.46 -16.35 14.04
C SER A 8 16.05 -15.55 12.86
N PRO A 9 16.39 -16.18 11.73
CA PRO A 9 16.86 -15.43 10.57
C PRO A 9 15.75 -14.50 10.08
N THR A 10 16.03 -13.20 9.98
CA THR A 10 15.20 -12.28 9.21
C THR A 10 15.32 -12.67 7.74
N THR A 11 14.39 -13.50 7.25
CA THR A 11 14.35 -13.89 5.84
C THR A 11 14.15 -12.63 4.99
N THR A 12 15.19 -12.19 4.29
CA THR A 12 15.08 -11.15 3.27
C THR A 12 14.28 -11.71 2.09
N LEU A 13 13.20 -11.03 1.72
CA LEU A 13 12.37 -11.43 0.58
C LEU A 13 13.13 -11.26 -0.74
N SER A 14 12.82 -12.10 -1.73
CA SER A 14 13.30 -11.88 -3.09
C SER A 14 12.86 -10.49 -3.58
N PRO A 15 13.69 -9.76 -4.35
CA PRO A 15 13.28 -8.51 -4.98
C PRO A 15 12.02 -8.65 -5.85
N THR A 16 11.73 -9.84 -6.38
CA THR A 16 10.53 -10.12 -7.19
C THR A 16 9.39 -10.74 -6.40
N ASP A 17 9.53 -10.93 -5.08
CA ASP A 17 8.42 -11.37 -4.22
C ASP A 17 7.33 -10.29 -4.26
N PRO A 18 6.05 -10.63 -4.53
CA PRO A 18 4.96 -9.65 -4.59
C PRO A 18 4.88 -8.76 -3.33
N ARG A 19 5.23 -9.29 -2.15
CA ARG A 19 5.27 -8.51 -0.90
C ARG A 19 6.40 -7.49 -0.90
N ALA A 20 7.56 -7.84 -1.46
CA ALA A 20 8.69 -6.92 -1.57
C ALA A 20 8.38 -5.79 -2.58
N VAL A 21 7.72 -6.11 -3.69
CA VAL A 21 7.29 -5.13 -4.69
C VAL A 21 6.23 -4.19 -4.10
N PHE A 22 5.19 -4.73 -3.43
CA PHE A 22 4.19 -3.92 -2.76
C PHE A 22 4.80 -3.02 -1.67
N ALA A 23 5.73 -3.56 -0.85
CA ALA A 23 6.42 -2.77 0.17
C ALA A 23 7.26 -1.62 -0.42
N ALA A 24 7.84 -1.80 -1.62
CA ALA A 24 8.52 -0.71 -2.32
C ALA A 24 7.54 0.40 -2.73
N ALA A 25 6.37 0.05 -3.27
CA ALA A 25 5.32 1.02 -3.60
C ALA A 25 4.79 1.75 -2.36
N VAL A 26 4.56 1.05 -1.24
CA VAL A 26 4.15 1.65 0.04
C VAL A 26 5.17 2.67 0.55
N ARG A 27 6.46 2.38 0.40
CA ARG A 27 7.53 3.31 0.78
C ARG A 27 7.52 4.56 -0.09
N THR A 28 7.44 4.41 -1.42
CA THR A 28 7.35 5.54 -2.35
C THR A 28 6.14 6.44 -2.03
N ALA A 29 4.98 5.84 -1.78
CA ALA A 29 3.79 6.57 -1.35
C ALA A 29 4.02 7.33 -0.03
N GLY A 30 4.64 6.69 0.97
CA GLY A 30 4.97 7.32 2.24
C GLY A 30 5.93 8.50 2.11
N GLU A 31 6.91 8.39 1.20
CA GLU A 31 7.84 9.48 0.88
C GLU A 31 7.11 10.67 0.27
N VAL A 32 6.16 10.44 -0.64
CA VAL A 32 5.31 11.51 -1.23
C VAL A 32 4.41 12.14 -0.16
N ILE A 33 3.70 11.33 0.62
CA ILE A 33 2.80 11.77 1.70
C ILE A 33 3.53 12.67 2.71
N ALA A 34 4.77 12.34 3.07
CA ALA A 34 5.55 13.11 4.03
C ALA A 34 5.92 14.53 3.55
N THR A 35 5.76 14.84 2.26
CA THR A 35 6.07 16.17 1.70
C THR A 35 4.89 17.14 1.73
N VAL A 36 3.66 16.65 1.95
CA VAL A 36 2.43 17.43 1.82
C VAL A 36 2.40 18.58 2.82
N GLN A 37 2.13 19.79 2.31
CA GLN A 37 1.98 20.99 3.11
C GLN A 37 0.50 21.33 3.35
N PRO A 38 0.15 22.04 4.46
CA PRO A 38 -1.24 22.37 4.79
C PRO A 38 -2.03 23.09 3.69
N HIS A 39 -1.38 23.95 2.89
CA HIS A 39 -2.05 24.68 1.82
C HIS A 39 -2.30 23.84 0.56
N GLN A 40 -1.80 22.60 0.51
CA GLN A 40 -1.90 21.72 -0.65
C GLN A 40 -3.03 20.69 -0.52
N THR A 41 -3.64 20.51 0.66
CA THR A 41 -4.60 19.43 0.92
C THR A 41 -5.86 19.51 0.06
N GLY A 42 -6.24 20.71 -0.38
CA GLY A 42 -7.40 20.92 -1.28
C GLY A 42 -7.03 21.05 -2.76
N LEU A 43 -5.78 20.79 -3.16
CA LEU A 43 -5.40 20.84 -4.57
C LEU A 43 -6.06 19.67 -5.33
N PRO A 44 -6.52 19.89 -6.58
CA PRO A 44 -7.08 18.83 -7.39
C PRO A 44 -6.00 17.82 -7.78
N THR A 45 -6.36 16.54 -7.83
CA THR A 45 -5.52 15.49 -8.43
C THR A 45 -5.93 15.22 -9.88
N PRO A 46 -5.09 14.51 -10.68
CA PRO A 46 -5.50 14.04 -12.01
C PRO A 46 -6.68 13.06 -11.97
N CYS A 47 -6.87 12.34 -10.86
CA CYS A 47 -8.09 11.57 -10.60
C CYS A 47 -9.24 12.55 -10.34
N ALA A 48 -10.15 12.66 -11.30
CA ALA A 48 -11.26 13.60 -11.22
C ALA A 48 -12.07 13.39 -9.94
N ASP A 49 -12.54 14.49 -9.35
CA ASP A 49 -13.34 14.53 -8.12
C ASP A 49 -12.62 14.16 -6.81
N ILE A 50 -11.30 13.89 -6.84
CA ILE A 50 -10.48 13.63 -5.65
C ILE A 50 -9.42 14.72 -5.47
N ASP A 51 -9.43 15.41 -4.33
CA ASP A 51 -8.38 16.34 -3.92
C ASP A 51 -7.24 15.61 -3.16
N VAL A 52 -6.17 16.32 -2.81
CA VAL A 52 -5.01 15.73 -2.10
C VAL A 52 -5.43 15.06 -0.77
N SER A 53 -6.40 15.61 -0.04
CA SER A 53 -6.90 15.02 1.21
C SER A 53 -7.67 13.74 0.96
N GLY A 54 -8.59 13.75 -0.01
CA GLY A 54 -9.30 12.55 -0.45
C GLY A 54 -8.34 11.47 -0.95
N MET A 55 -7.29 11.87 -1.68
CA MET A 55 -6.29 10.94 -2.21
C MET A 55 -5.49 10.26 -1.08
N PHE A 56 -5.12 10.99 -0.03
CA PHE A 56 -4.54 10.36 1.16
C PHE A 56 -5.49 9.35 1.81
N GLY A 57 -6.77 9.73 1.97
CA GLY A 57 -7.80 8.85 2.52
C GLY A 57 -7.96 7.56 1.70
N HIS A 58 -7.97 7.67 0.37
CA HIS A 58 -8.04 6.56 -0.57
C HIS A 58 -6.83 5.62 -0.45
N LEU A 59 -5.62 6.17 -0.48
CA LEU A 59 -4.39 5.40 -0.31
C LEU A 59 -4.36 4.65 1.03
N LEU A 60 -4.80 5.29 2.11
CA LEU A 60 -4.85 4.67 3.43
C LEU A 60 -5.89 3.53 3.48
N MET A 61 -7.07 3.75 2.89
CA MET A 61 -8.09 2.71 2.70
C MET A 61 -7.55 1.52 1.92
N VAL A 62 -6.76 1.74 0.86
CA VAL A 62 -6.11 0.66 0.09
C VAL A 62 -5.24 -0.23 0.99
N LEU A 63 -4.40 0.35 1.87
CA LEU A 63 -3.58 -0.44 2.81
C LEU A 63 -4.45 -1.20 3.82
N GLU A 64 -5.55 -0.62 4.28
CA GLU A 64 -6.48 -1.28 5.19
C GLU A 64 -7.19 -2.47 4.49
N ARG A 65 -7.58 -2.33 3.22
CA ARG A 65 -8.13 -3.42 2.40
C ARG A 65 -7.12 -4.54 2.17
N VAL A 66 -5.88 -4.20 1.82
CA VAL A 66 -4.80 -5.18 1.68
C VAL A 66 -4.56 -5.92 2.99
N THR A 67 -4.61 -5.22 4.13
CA THR A 67 -4.50 -5.84 5.46
C THR A 67 -5.65 -6.81 5.72
N ALA A 68 -6.90 -6.41 5.48
CA ALA A 68 -8.07 -7.25 5.67
C ALA A 68 -7.99 -8.52 4.80
N LEU A 69 -7.62 -8.36 3.54
CA LEU A 69 -7.47 -9.46 2.59
C LEU A 69 -6.39 -10.47 3.03
N GLY A 70 -5.22 -9.98 3.49
CA GLY A 70 -4.16 -10.82 4.05
C GLY A 70 -4.60 -11.56 5.32
N ALA A 71 -5.42 -10.92 6.15
CA ALA A 71 -6.02 -11.52 7.33
C ALA A 71 -7.20 -12.48 7.04
N GLY A 72 -7.62 -12.64 5.78
CA GLY A 72 -8.74 -13.49 5.39
C GLY A 72 -10.12 -12.91 5.73
N ARG A 73 -10.20 -11.58 5.91
CA ARG A 73 -11.44 -10.83 6.06
C ARG A 73 -11.88 -10.25 4.71
N ASP A 74 -13.16 -9.91 4.60
CA ASP A 74 -13.66 -9.20 3.42
C ASP A 74 -13.15 -7.75 3.43
N PRO A 75 -12.37 -7.31 2.42
CA PRO A 75 -11.93 -5.92 2.30
C PRO A 75 -13.08 -4.96 1.94
N MET A 76 -14.21 -5.46 1.44
CA MET A 76 -15.37 -4.65 1.07
C MET A 76 -16.26 -4.27 2.26
N ASP A 77 -16.02 -4.87 3.43
CA ASP A 77 -16.66 -4.46 4.70
C ASP A 77 -16.09 -3.13 5.24
N LEU A 78 -14.99 -2.64 4.65
CA LEU A 78 -14.34 -1.39 5.05
C LEU A 78 -14.93 -0.18 4.31
N PRO A 79 -14.99 1.00 4.96
CA PRO A 79 -15.35 2.25 4.29
C PRO A 79 -14.51 2.52 3.04
N ASP A 80 -15.10 3.20 2.05
CA ASP A 80 -14.41 3.56 0.80
C ASP A 80 -13.38 4.69 0.97
N GLU A 81 -13.45 5.46 2.06
CA GLU A 81 -12.51 6.52 2.38
C GLU A 81 -12.36 6.71 3.89
N LYS A 82 -11.27 7.37 4.28
CA LYS A 82 -10.97 7.69 5.68
C LYS A 82 -10.49 9.13 5.80
N GLU A 83 -11.21 9.94 6.56
CA GLU A 83 -10.75 11.27 6.94
C GLU A 83 -9.71 11.18 8.06
N VAL A 84 -8.56 11.81 7.85
CA VAL A 84 -7.47 11.88 8.83
C VAL A 84 -6.92 13.31 8.85
N PRO A 85 -6.68 13.91 10.03
CA PRO A 85 -6.01 15.19 10.12
C PRO A 85 -4.60 15.12 9.50
N LEU A 86 -4.20 16.14 8.73
CA LEU A 86 -2.89 16.20 8.07
C LEU A 86 -1.72 15.90 9.03
N ALA A 87 -1.82 16.35 10.28
CA ALA A 87 -0.79 16.15 11.31
C ALA A 87 -0.51 14.65 11.60
N ASP A 88 -1.47 13.78 11.33
CA ASP A 88 -1.39 12.34 11.64
C ASP A 88 -1.08 11.48 10.41
N TRP A 89 -1.05 12.05 9.20
CA TRP A 89 -0.94 11.30 7.95
C TRP A 89 0.26 10.35 7.89
N THR A 90 1.44 10.84 8.26
CA THR A 90 2.66 10.02 8.25
C THR A 90 2.58 8.89 9.28
N ALA A 91 2.02 9.16 10.47
CA ALA A 91 1.90 8.15 11.52
C ALA A 91 0.88 7.07 11.15
N GLU A 92 -0.28 7.45 10.63
CA GLU A 92 -1.31 6.53 10.15
C GLU A 92 -0.81 5.69 8.97
N TRP A 93 -0.08 6.29 8.03
CA TRP A 93 0.53 5.59 6.91
C TRP A 93 1.49 4.49 7.37
N LEU A 94 2.43 4.84 8.27
CA LEU A 94 3.39 3.88 8.82
C LEU A 94 2.70 2.77 9.61
N ALA A 95 1.68 3.10 10.40
CA ALA A 95 0.91 2.12 11.14
C ALA A 95 0.17 1.15 10.21
N ALA A 96 -0.45 1.65 9.13
CA ALA A 96 -1.10 0.83 8.12
C ALA A 96 -0.09 -0.07 7.37
N ALA A 97 1.07 0.47 7.00
CA ALA A 97 2.14 -0.28 6.35
C ALA A 97 2.61 -1.46 7.23
N HIS A 98 2.78 -1.25 8.54
CA HIS A 98 3.13 -2.32 9.47
C HIS A 98 2.04 -3.39 9.59
N ARG A 99 0.75 -3.01 9.59
CA ARG A 99 -0.35 -3.97 9.61
C ARG A 99 -0.38 -4.83 8.35
N VAL A 100 -0.12 -4.24 7.17
CA VAL A 100 0.01 -5.01 5.93
C VAL A 100 1.15 -6.02 6.04
N GLN A 101 2.34 -5.58 6.49
CA GLN A 101 3.49 -6.48 6.64
C GLN A 101 3.16 -7.68 7.55
N GLN A 102 2.45 -7.45 8.66
CA GLN A 102 2.04 -8.51 9.57
C GLN A 102 1.02 -9.47 8.94
N ALA A 103 0.01 -8.93 8.24
CA ALA A 103 -1.04 -9.73 7.61
C ALA A 103 -0.53 -10.62 6.46
N TRP A 104 0.61 -10.27 5.86
CA TRP A 104 1.22 -10.99 4.73
C TRP A 104 2.56 -11.66 5.08
N ALA A 105 2.88 -11.79 6.37
CA ALA A 105 4.14 -12.38 6.83
C ALA A 105 4.25 -13.88 6.48
N ASP A 106 3.15 -14.63 6.55
CA ASP A 106 3.09 -16.04 6.16
C ASP A 106 3.16 -16.17 4.62
N PRO A 107 4.19 -16.83 4.05
CA PRO A 107 4.27 -17.03 2.61
C PRO A 107 3.07 -17.80 2.04
N GLY A 108 2.38 -18.62 2.82
CA GLY A 108 1.18 -19.34 2.39
C GLY A 108 0.02 -18.43 1.99
N VAL A 109 0.01 -17.16 2.45
CA VAL A 109 -1.00 -16.17 2.05
C VAL A 109 -0.90 -15.85 0.55
N LEU A 110 0.29 -15.96 -0.06
CA LEU A 110 0.49 -15.70 -1.49
C LEU A 110 -0.20 -16.74 -2.38
N GLU A 111 -0.34 -17.97 -1.91
CA GLU A 111 -0.94 -19.08 -2.67
C GLU A 111 -2.44 -19.25 -2.39
N ARG A 112 -2.92 -18.66 -1.28
CA ARG A 112 -4.32 -18.72 -0.89
C ARG A 112 -5.20 -18.08 -1.95
N GLN A 113 -6.25 -18.78 -2.36
CA GLN A 113 -7.27 -18.23 -3.25
C GLN A 113 -8.08 -17.16 -2.53
N MET A 114 -8.26 -16.03 -3.21
CA MET A 114 -8.91 -14.83 -2.70
C MET A 114 -9.94 -14.33 -3.71
N TRP A 115 -10.96 -13.64 -3.19
CA TRP A 115 -12.07 -13.15 -3.98
C TRP A 115 -12.30 -11.66 -3.68
N LEU A 116 -12.43 -10.87 -4.75
CA LEU A 116 -12.88 -9.48 -4.78
C LEU A 116 -14.05 -9.40 -5.77
N PRO A 117 -14.94 -8.40 -5.67
CA PRO A 117 -16.08 -8.29 -6.59
C PRO A 117 -15.71 -8.22 -8.09
N TRP A 118 -14.47 -7.84 -8.40
CA TRP A 118 -13.93 -7.70 -9.76
C TRP A 118 -12.73 -8.61 -10.07
N ALA A 119 -12.27 -9.45 -9.14
CA ALA A 119 -11.10 -10.31 -9.34
C ALA A 119 -11.15 -11.58 -8.47
N GLU A 120 -10.64 -12.70 -9.01
CA GLU A 120 -10.41 -13.95 -8.28
C GLU A 120 -9.02 -14.49 -8.62
N GLY A 121 -8.32 -15.06 -7.64
CA GLY A 121 -7.00 -15.64 -7.85
C GLY A 121 -6.15 -15.78 -6.59
N PRO A 122 -4.90 -16.24 -6.72
CA PRO A 122 -3.98 -16.37 -5.61
C PRO A 122 -3.59 -15.00 -5.02
N GLY A 123 -3.31 -14.96 -3.71
CA GLY A 123 -2.96 -13.72 -3.01
C GLY A 123 -1.80 -12.93 -3.62
N GLY A 124 -0.82 -13.61 -4.23
CA GLY A 124 0.25 -12.93 -4.97
C GLY A 124 -0.25 -12.10 -6.16
N GLN A 125 -1.26 -12.58 -6.89
CA GLN A 125 -1.91 -11.83 -7.96
C GLN A 125 -2.68 -10.64 -7.40
N MET A 126 -3.40 -10.83 -6.28
CA MET A 126 -4.13 -9.75 -5.62
C MET A 126 -3.19 -8.62 -5.16
N LEU A 127 -2.03 -8.95 -4.61
CA LEU A 127 -1.00 -7.96 -4.29
C LEU A 127 -0.48 -7.23 -5.54
N GLY A 128 -0.36 -7.92 -6.68
CA GLY A 128 -0.01 -7.29 -7.95
C GLY A 128 -1.01 -6.20 -8.34
N SER A 129 -2.31 -6.51 -8.31
CA SER A 129 -3.37 -5.54 -8.60
C SER A 129 -3.37 -4.35 -7.64
N TYR A 130 -3.24 -4.58 -6.32
CA TYR A 130 -3.14 -3.51 -5.35
C TYR A 130 -1.83 -2.71 -5.45
N THR A 131 -0.75 -3.31 -5.96
CA THR A 131 0.48 -2.58 -6.28
C THR A 131 0.26 -1.59 -7.41
N ALA A 132 -0.44 -2.00 -8.47
CA ALA A 132 -0.77 -1.12 -9.59
C ALA A 132 -1.66 0.06 -9.14
N GLU A 133 -2.75 -0.24 -8.42
CA GLU A 133 -3.66 0.75 -7.81
C GLU A 133 -2.88 1.78 -6.97
N LEU A 134 -2.07 1.28 -6.03
CA LEU A 134 -1.28 2.14 -5.13
C LEU A 134 -0.28 3.00 -5.91
N THR A 135 0.36 2.45 -6.93
CA THR A 135 1.35 3.15 -7.75
C THR A 135 0.72 4.28 -8.56
N VAL A 136 -0.41 4.03 -9.22
CA VAL A 136 -1.14 5.03 -10.01
C VAL A 136 -1.65 6.17 -9.12
N HIS A 137 -2.23 5.86 -7.96
CA HIS A 137 -2.74 6.91 -7.08
C HIS A 137 -1.66 7.65 -6.30
N THR A 138 -0.50 7.03 -6.09
CA THR A 138 0.70 7.77 -5.65
C THR A 138 1.17 8.74 -6.74
N TRP A 139 1.05 8.37 -8.02
CA TRP A 139 1.38 9.27 -9.13
C TRP A 139 0.39 10.44 -9.21
N ASP A 140 -0.90 10.22 -8.97
CA ASP A 140 -1.90 11.29 -8.89
C ASP A 140 -1.54 12.30 -7.80
N LEU A 141 -1.21 11.80 -6.60
CA LEU A 141 -0.78 12.63 -5.48
C LEU A 141 0.50 13.40 -5.79
N ALA A 142 1.53 12.72 -6.31
CA ALA A 142 2.79 13.35 -6.68
C ALA A 142 2.61 14.44 -7.75
N THR A 143 1.72 14.20 -8.72
CA THR A 143 1.39 15.14 -9.79
C THR A 143 0.70 16.38 -9.24
N ALA A 144 -0.27 16.23 -8.33
CA ALA A 144 -0.94 17.35 -7.66
C ALA A 144 0.04 18.23 -6.86
N LEU A 145 1.10 17.62 -6.34
CA LEU A 145 2.17 18.30 -5.58
C LEU A 145 3.30 18.84 -6.46
N GLY A 146 3.30 18.55 -7.77
CA GLY A 146 4.36 18.96 -8.70
C GLY A 146 5.70 18.23 -8.49
N LEU A 147 5.67 17.00 -7.98
CA LEU A 147 6.85 16.22 -7.64
C LEU A 147 7.29 15.31 -8.79
N GLY A 148 8.61 15.19 -8.98
CA GLY A 148 9.21 14.11 -9.75
C GLY A 148 9.51 12.93 -8.83
N VAL A 149 8.98 11.75 -9.15
CA VAL A 149 9.16 10.52 -8.36
C VAL A 149 9.92 9.49 -9.19
N GLU A 150 10.93 8.88 -8.58
CA GLU A 150 11.62 7.71 -9.13
C GLU A 150 10.81 6.45 -8.78
N TRP A 151 10.38 5.71 -9.79
CA TRP A 151 9.51 4.55 -9.63
C TRP A 151 10.29 3.24 -9.67
N ASP A 152 9.91 2.29 -8.82
CA ASP A 152 10.41 0.92 -8.92
C ASP A 152 9.85 0.27 -10.20
N ALA A 153 10.74 -0.11 -11.12
CA ALA A 153 10.35 -0.72 -12.40
C ALA A 153 9.48 -1.97 -12.23
N ARG A 154 9.61 -2.70 -11.11
CA ARG A 154 8.77 -3.88 -10.82
C ARG A 154 7.36 -3.49 -10.40
N ALA A 155 7.20 -2.39 -9.67
CA ALA A 155 5.88 -1.86 -9.34
C ALA A 155 5.19 -1.29 -10.59
N LEU A 156 5.95 -0.64 -11.48
CA LEU A 156 5.42 -0.23 -12.78
C LEU A 156 5.01 -1.42 -13.65
N ALA A 157 5.73 -2.54 -13.57
CA ALA A 157 5.40 -3.72 -14.38
C ALA A 157 4.02 -4.30 -14.06
N THR A 158 3.47 -4.07 -12.86
CA THR A 158 2.14 -4.57 -12.49
C THR A 158 0.98 -3.79 -13.11
N SER A 159 1.22 -2.61 -13.71
CA SER A 159 0.17 -1.79 -14.32
C SER A 159 -0.05 -2.04 -15.82
N TRP A 160 0.56 -3.09 -16.39
CA TRP A 160 0.48 -3.42 -17.82
C TRP A 160 -0.04 -4.85 -18.11
N GLU A 161 -0.53 -5.55 -17.09
CA GLU A 161 -1.17 -6.87 -17.21
C GLU A 161 -2.70 -6.75 -17.24
#